data_AF-A0A2V6MRT3-F1
#
_entry.id   AF-A0A2V6MRT3-F1
#
_cell.length_a   1.000
_cell.length_b   1.000
_cell.length_c   1.000
_cell.angle_alpha   90.00
_cell.angle_beta   90.00
_cell.angle_gamma   90.00
#
_symmetry.space_group_name_H-M   'P 1'
#
loop_
_entity.id
_entity.type
_entity.pdbx_description
1 polymer ?
#
loop_
_entity_poly.entity_id
_entity_poly.type
_entity_poly.pdbx_seq_one_letter_code
_entity_poly.pdbx_strand_id
1 'polypeptide(L)' 'MAGNFLLDRIEEVEAGEFIDTLDGLLAMGYLLSTKVNIRTLEDVERASFRVNPSYAHDLKGALDPNRRREAAKQRRRRRG' A
#
# COMPACT_ATOMS: atom_id res chain seq x y z
N MET A 1 -0.72 11.62 -3.45
CA MET A 1 0.76 11.63 -3.35
C MET A 1 1.29 11.56 -4.77
N ALA A 2 2.24 12.42 -5.14
CA ALA A 2 2.85 12.37 -6.47
C ALA A 2 3.74 11.13 -6.60
N GLY A 3 3.80 10.51 -7.78
CA GLY A 3 4.61 9.31 -8.00
C GLY A 3 6.10 9.51 -7.76
N ASN A 4 6.63 10.69 -8.09
CA ASN A 4 8.04 11.03 -7.83
C ASN A 4 8.42 10.88 -6.35
N PHE A 5 7.49 11.24 -5.45
CA PHE A 5 7.73 11.05 -4.03
C PHE A 5 7.86 9.57 -3.62
N LEU A 6 7.18 8.66 -4.33
CA LEU A 6 7.35 7.22 -4.09
C LEU A 6 8.69 6.73 -4.61
N LEU A 7 9.10 7.20 -5.80
CA LEU A 7 10.40 6.86 -6.40
C LEU A 7 11.57 7.29 -5.50
N ASP A 8 11.49 8.45 -4.87
CA ASP A 8 12.51 8.96 -3.93
C ASP A 8 12.59 8.14 -2.63
N ARG A 9 11.62 7.27 -2.35
CA ARG A 9 11.50 6.52 -1.09
C ARG A 9 11.80 5.03 -1.22
N ILE A 10 11.87 4.53 -2.44
CA ILE A 10 12.21 3.13 -2.72
C ILE A 10 13.72 2.99 -2.83
N GLU A 11 14.41 3.07 -1.71
CA GLU A 11 15.84 2.71 -1.68
C GLU A 11 15.98 1.18 -1.77
N GLU A 12 16.88 0.72 -2.64
CA GLU A 12 17.30 -0.70 -2.80
C GLU A 12 16.26 -1.68 -3.40
N VAL A 13 15.10 -1.21 -3.90
CA VAL A 13 14.13 -2.08 -4.60
C VAL A 13 14.38 -2.07 -6.10
N GLU A 14 14.42 -3.24 -6.74
CA GLU A 14 14.51 -3.32 -8.19
C GLU A 14 13.26 -2.71 -8.86
N ALA A 15 13.45 -1.94 -9.94
CA ALA A 15 12.34 -1.26 -10.62
C ALA A 15 11.20 -2.20 -11.02
N GLY A 16 11.52 -3.43 -11.46
CA GLY A 16 10.52 -4.45 -11.79
C GLY A 16 9.71 -4.90 -10.57
N GLU A 17 10.38 -5.25 -9.47
CA GLU A 17 9.74 -5.65 -8.21
C GLU A 17 8.84 -4.53 -7.66
N PHE A 18 9.29 -3.28 -7.75
CA PHE A 18 8.51 -2.13 -7.35
C PHE A 18 7.23 -1.98 -8.18
N ILE A 19 7.34 -2.05 -9.51
CA ILE A 19 6.19 -1.94 -10.42
C ILE A 19 5.20 -3.09 -10.18
N ASP A 20 5.68 -4.32 -10.04
CA ASP A 20 4.84 -5.49 -9.78
C ASP A 20 4.11 -5.38 -8.43
N THR A 21 4.79 -4.90 -7.39
CA THR A 21 4.18 -4.65 -6.08
C THR A 21 3.09 -3.58 -6.17
N LEU A 22 3.37 -2.49 -6.88
CA LEU A 22 2.45 -1.38 -7.05
C LEU A 22 1.20 -1.80 -7.86
N ASP A 23 1.39 -2.57 -8.93
CA ASP A 23 0.29 -3.14 -9.72
C ASP A 23 -0.57 -4.10 -8.89
N GLY A 24 0.06 -4.96 -8.08
CA GLY A 24 -0.65 -5.83 -7.14
C GLY A 24 -1.52 -5.06 -6.15
N LEU A 25 -1.02 -3.97 -5.58
CA LEU A 25 -1.78 -3.11 -4.65
C LEU A 25 -2.95 -2.38 -5.36
N LEU A 26 -2.78 -2.00 -6.62
CA LEU A 26 -3.85 -1.41 -7.43
C LEU A 26 -4.92 -2.44 -7.78
N ALA A 27 -4.52 -3.63 -8.24
CA ALA A 27 -5.42 -4.72 -8.60
C ALA A 27 -6.27 -5.20 -7.41
N MET A 28 -5.67 -5.23 -6.22
CA MET A 28 -6.37 -5.56 -4.97
C MET A 28 -7.22 -4.41 -4.42
N GLY A 29 -7.17 -3.22 -5.04
CA GLY A 29 -7.95 -2.05 -4.65
C GLY A 29 -7.46 -1.33 -3.39
N TYR A 30 -6.26 -1.66 -2.90
CA TYR A 30 -5.63 -0.97 -1.76
C TYR A 30 -5.17 0.45 -2.13
N LEU A 31 -4.71 0.63 -3.37
CA LEU A 31 -4.33 1.91 -3.93
C LEU A 31 -5.32 2.37 -5.00
N LEU A 32 -5.48 3.68 -5.10
CA LEU A 32 -6.15 4.39 -6.18
C LEU A 32 -5.09 5.18 -6.94
N SER A 33 -5.12 5.12 -8.27
CA SER A 33 -4.21 5.84 -9.15
C SER A 33 -4.99 6.70 -10.15
N THR A 34 -4.42 7.84 -10.54
CA THR A 34 -4.93 8.65 -11.66
C THR A 34 -4.65 8.05 -13.03
N LYS A 35 -3.78 7.04 -13.11
CA LYS A 35 -3.43 6.32 -14.35
C LYS A 35 -3.81 4.84 -14.20
N VAL A 36 -4.45 4.30 -15.24
CA VAL A 36 -5.01 2.93 -15.23
C VAL A 36 -3.95 1.87 -15.51
N ASN A 37 -2.85 2.22 -16.17
CA ASN A 37 -1.85 1.27 -16.64
C ASN A 37 -0.46 1.82 -16.31
N ILE A 38 0.26 1.14 -15.42
CA ILE A 38 1.59 1.54 -14.94
C ILE A 38 2.55 0.40 -15.24
N ARG A 39 3.43 0.60 -16.22
CA ARG A 39 4.34 -0.45 -16.70
C ARG A 39 5.81 -0.03 -16.63
N THR A 40 6.06 1.25 -16.37
CA THR A 40 7.40 1.84 -16.33
C THR A 40 7.52 2.83 -15.16
N LEU A 41 8.75 3.17 -14.78
CA LEU A 41 8.98 4.22 -13.76
C LEU A 41 8.49 5.60 -14.22
N GLU A 42 8.55 5.89 -15.52
CA GLU A 42 7.98 7.12 -16.10
C GLU A 42 6.45 7.16 -15.94
N ASP A 43 5.78 6.00 -16.04
CA ASP A 43 4.35 5.91 -15.76
C ASP A 43 4.05 6.20 -14.29
N VAL A 44 4.91 5.74 -13.38
CA VAL A 44 4.80 6.02 -11.94
C VAL A 44 4.96 7.52 -11.69
N GLU A 45 6.01 8.14 -12.23
CA GLU A 45 6.30 9.57 -12.09
C GLU A 45 5.10 10.45 -12.47
N ARG A 46 4.44 10.13 -13.59
CA ARG A 46 3.27 10.86 -14.11
C ARG A 46 1.97 10.54 -13.37
N ALA A 47 1.94 9.52 -12.53
CA ALA A 47 0.77 9.12 -11.78
C ALA A 47 0.73 9.80 -10.40
N SER A 48 -0.47 9.83 -9.83
CA SER A 48 -0.67 10.18 -8.43
C SER A 48 -1.44 9.08 -7.73
N PHE A 49 -1.03 8.80 -6.51
CA PHE A 49 -1.52 7.67 -5.73
C PHE A 49 -2.18 8.12 -4.45
N ARG A 50 -3.19 7.37 -4.04
CA ARG A 50 -3.88 7.51 -2.76
C ARG A 50 -4.25 6.14 -2.23
N VAL A 51 -4.12 5.95 -0.91
CA VAL A 51 -4.70 4.79 -0.23
C VAL A 51 -6.22 4.83 -0.32
N ASN A 52 -6.82 3.72 -0.72
CA ASN A 52 -8.25 3.55 -0.68
C ASN A 52 -8.75 3.62 0.78
N PRO A 53 -9.62 4.58 1.13
CA PRO A 53 -10.10 4.77 2.50
C PRO A 53 -10.75 3.52 3.11
N SER A 54 -11.41 2.69 2.30
CA SER A 54 -12.05 1.46 2.77
C SER A 54 -11.04 0.44 3.35
N TYR A 55 -9.77 0.53 2.96
CA TYR A 55 -8.70 -0.37 3.41
C TYR A 55 -7.66 0.31 4.31
N ALA A 56 -7.84 1.60 4.64
CA ALA A 56 -6.86 2.38 5.40
C ALA A 56 -6.60 1.78 6.80
N HIS A 57 -7.64 1.24 7.45
CA HIS A 57 -7.50 0.58 8.75
C HIS A 57 -6.71 -0.72 8.67
N ASP A 58 -6.91 -1.51 7.62
CA ASP A 58 -6.22 -2.78 7.43
C ASP A 58 -4.73 -2.56 7.11
N LEU A 59 -4.43 -1.62 6.21
CA LEU A 59 -3.05 -1.23 5.90
C LEU A 59 -2.33 -0.68 7.14
N LYS A 60 -2.99 0.20 7.91
CA LYS A 60 -2.42 0.71 9.16
C LYS A 60 -2.16 -0.41 10.18
N GLY A 61 -3.04 -1.41 10.23
CA GLY A 61 -2.85 -2.60 11.07
C GLY A 61 -1.76 -3.54 10.57
N ALA A 62 -1.42 -3.52 9.28
CA ALA A 62 -0.33 -4.29 8.70
C ALA A 62 1.05 -3.67 8.98
N LEU A 63 1.13 -2.34 9.07
CA LEU A 63 2.37 -1.63 9.43
C LEU A 63 2.84 -1.93 10.87
N ASP A 64 1.93 -2.31 11.76
CA ASP A 64 2.24 -2.71 13.13
C ASP A 64 1.63 -4.09 13.45
N PRO A 65 2.33 -5.18 13.08
CA PRO A 65 1.82 -6.54 13.28
C PRO A 65 1.64 -6.90 14.76
N ASN A 66 2.38 -6.27 15.67
CA ASN A 66 2.25 -6.50 17.11
C ASN A 66 0.94 -5.94 17.65
N ARG A 67 0.55 -4.74 17.21
CA ARG A 67 -0.74 -4.13 17.58
C ARG A 67 -1.94 -4.96 17.12
N ARG A 68 -1.84 -5.63 15.97
CA ARG A 68 -2.91 -6.51 15.45
C ARG A 68 -3.11 -7.75 16.35
N ARG A 69 -2.01 -8.32 16.86
CA ARG A 69 -2.04 -9.46 17.81
C ARG A 69 -2.66 -9.05 19.16
N GLU A 70 -2.33 -7.88 19.67
CA GLU A 70 -2.88 -7.37 20.93
C GLU A 70 -4.39 -7.09 20.84
N ALA A 71 -4.84 -6.45 19.76
CA ALA A 71 -6.26 -6.18 19.51
C ALA A 71 -7.09 -7.48 19.41
N ALA A 72 -6.53 -8.51 18.76
CA ALA A 72 -7.18 -9.83 18.68
C ALA A 72 -7.27 -10.51 20.05
N LYS A 73 -6.20 -10.42 20.87
CA LYS A 73 -6.16 -10.97 22.23
C LYS A 73 -7.17 -10.26 23.16
N GLN A 74 -7.31 -8.94 23.03
CA GLN A 74 -8.25 -8.14 23.82
C GLN A 74 -9.72 -8.41 23.44
N ARG A 75 -10.02 -8.62 22.15
CA ARG A 75 -11.37 -9.01 21.68
C ARG A 75 -11.82 -10.37 22.21
N ARG A 76 -10.92 -11.36 22.28
CA ARG A 76 -11.24 -12.69 22.84
C ARG A 76 -11.57 -12.63 24.33
N ARG A 77 -10.88 -11.79 25.10
CA ARG A 77 -11.12 -11.61 26.54
C ARG A 77 -12.47 -10.97 26.89
N ARG A 78 -13.09 -10.23 25.97
CA ARG A 78 -14.41 -9.58 26.19
C ARG A 78 -15.60 -10.47 25.80
N ARG A 79 -15.35 -11.63 25.19
CA ARG A 79 -16.38 -12.60 24.78
C ARG A 79 -16.40 -13.84 25.67
N GLY A 80 -15.62 -13.85 26.76
CA GLY A 80 -15.64 -14.85 27.81
C GLY A 80 -16.31 -14.29 29.05
#